data_AF-A0A060CF37-F1
#
_entry.id   AF-A0A060CF37-F1
#
_cell.length_a   1.000
_cell.length_b   1.000
_cell.length_c   1.000
_cell.angle_alpha   90.00
_cell.angle_beta   90.00
_cell.angle_gamma   90.00
#
_symmetry.space_group_name_H-M   'P 1'
#
loop_
_entity.id
_entity.type
_entity.pdbx_description
1 polymer ?
#
loop_
_entity_poly.entity_id
_entity_poly.type
_entity_poly.pdbx_seq_one_letter_code
_entity_poly.pdbx_strand_id
1 'polypeptide(L)'
;MLKKTLLVLARKNSLFAGAKRWYQSVRDLYYRQLRIDKKLIVFEAFQSKRYADSPKAIYEYMLDCSEFSEYRFIWLLDNPDKYRYLESNGRTRVVAHDT
;
A
#
# COMPACT_ATOMS: atom_id res chain seq x y z
N MET A 1 20.78 29.72 20.87
CA MET A 1 19.49 30.43 20.74
C MET A 1 19.02 30.59 19.29
N LEU A 2 19.88 30.98 18.33
CA LEU A 2 19.50 31.18 16.91
C LEU A 2 18.76 30.00 16.25
N LYS A 3 19.18 28.75 16.48
CA LYS A 3 18.56 27.57 15.86
C LYS A 3 17.07 27.41 16.22
N LYS A 4 16.67 27.75 17.45
CA LYS A 4 15.26 27.68 17.88
C LYS A 4 14.43 28.80 17.24
N THR A 5 14.98 30.00 17.11
CA THR A 5 14.31 31.16 16.50
C THR A 5 14.10 30.97 15.00
N LEU A 6 15.10 30.46 14.28
CA LEU A 6 15.00 30.08 12.87
C LEU A 6 13.94 28.99 12.64
N LEU A 7 13.88 27.98 13.52
CA LEU A 7 12.87 26.92 13.42
C LEU A 7 11.43 27.45 13.61
N VAL A 8 11.25 28.41 14.51
CA VAL A 8 9.96 29.06 14.78
C VAL A 8 9.54 29.96 13.61
N LEU A 9 10.48 30.69 13.00
CA LEU A 9 10.24 31.48 11.79
C LEU A 9 9.88 30.60 10.59
N ALA A 10 10.59 29.48 10.39
CA ALA A 10 10.26 28.49 9.35
C ALA A 10 8.86 27.88 9.57
N ARG A 11 8.46 27.63 10.82
CA ARG A 11 7.12 27.13 11.18
C ARG A 11 5.99 28.16 11.00
N LYS A 12 6.28 29.46 11.17
CA LYS A 12 5.29 30.56 11.03
C LYS A 12 5.12 31.06 9.60
N ASN A 13 5.91 30.56 8.66
CA ASN A 13 5.96 31.13 7.32
C ASN A 13 4.89 30.48 6.41
N SER A 14 3.84 31.25 6.10
CA SER A 14 2.65 30.83 5.33
C SER A 14 2.99 30.25 3.94
N LEU A 15 4.17 30.59 3.40
CA LEU A 15 4.71 30.04 2.17
C LEU A 15 4.96 28.52 2.24
N PHE A 16 5.47 27.99 3.37
CA PHE A 16 5.64 26.53 3.53
C PHE A 16 4.31 25.81 3.64
N ALA A 17 3.31 26.44 4.26
CA ALA A 17 1.95 25.92 4.29
C ALA A 17 1.33 25.91 2.87
N GLY A 18 1.55 26.96 2.08
CA GLY A 18 1.14 27.04 0.68
C GLY A 18 1.80 25.95 -0.19
N ALA A 19 3.11 25.79 -0.10
CA ALA A 19 3.86 24.76 -0.83
C ALA A 19 3.41 23.34 -0.46
N LYS A 20 3.18 23.06 0.84
CA LYS A 20 2.66 21.78 1.30
C LYS A 20 1.26 21.49 0.73
N ARG A 21 0.37 22.49 0.74
CA ARG A 21 -0.99 22.35 0.18
C ARG A 21 -0.92 22.10 -1.33
N TRP A 22 -0.07 22.81 -2.06
CA TRP A 22 0.14 22.57 -3.48
C TRP A 22 0.63 21.15 -3.76
N TYR A 23 1.66 20.68 -3.04
CA TYR A 23 2.16 19.32 -3.17
C TYR A 23 1.05 18.28 -2.92
N GLN A 24 0.25 18.47 -1.86
CA GLN A 24 -0.89 17.60 -1.58
C GLN A 24 -1.91 17.62 -2.73
N SER A 25 -2.25 18.79 -3.27
CA SER A 25 -3.19 18.91 -4.40
C SER A 25 -2.69 18.23 -5.66
N VAL A 26 -1.41 18.38 -6.01
CA VAL A 26 -0.80 17.70 -7.16
C VAL A 26 -0.79 16.19 -6.96
N ARG A 27 -0.41 15.73 -5.77
CA ARG A 27 -0.43 14.31 -5.40
C ARG A 27 -1.83 13.72 -5.47
N ASP A 28 -2.84 14.43 -4.97
CA ASP A 28 -4.23 13.97 -4.98
C ASP A 28 -4.79 13.94 -6.40
N LEU A 29 -4.41 14.90 -7.26
CA LEU A 29 -4.76 14.87 -8.69
C LEU A 29 -4.14 13.66 -9.39
N TYR A 30 -2.86 13.37 -9.12
CA TYR A 30 -2.18 12.18 -9.64
C TYR A 30 -2.92 10.90 -9.24
N TYR A 31 -3.22 10.70 -7.95
CA TYR A 31 -3.95 9.51 -7.50
C TYR A 31 -5.36 9.39 -8.08
N ARG A 32 -6.07 10.51 -8.30
CA ARG A 32 -7.39 10.51 -8.95
C ARG A 32 -7.36 10.06 -10.41
N GLN A 33 -6.22 10.23 -11.09
CA GLN A 33 -6.05 9.82 -12.48
C GLN A 33 -5.62 8.35 -12.62
N LEU A 34 -5.17 7.71 -11.54
CA LEU A 34 -4.80 6.30 -11.57
C LEU A 34 -6.04 5.42 -11.80
N ARG A 35 -5.93 4.49 -12.75
CA ARG A 35 -6.99 3.52 -13.01
C ARG A 35 -6.98 2.46 -11.91
N ILE A 36 -8.13 2.30 -11.26
CA ILE A 36 -8.34 1.24 -10.26
C ILE A 36 -8.80 -0.02 -10.99
N ASP A 37 -8.11 -1.13 -10.74
CA ASP A 37 -8.59 -2.45 -11.15
C ASP A 37 -9.57 -3.00 -10.10
N LYS A 38 -10.83 -3.20 -10.53
CA LYS A 38 -11.92 -3.67 -9.67
C LYS A 38 -11.80 -5.15 -9.26
N LYS A 39 -10.96 -5.93 -9.95
CA LYS A 39 -10.77 -7.37 -9.71
C LYS A 39 -9.40 -7.69 -9.09
N LEU A 40 -8.65 -6.68 -8.64
CA LEU A 40 -7.37 -6.85 -7.96
C LEU A 40 -7.55 -6.60 -6.46
N ILE A 41 -7.11 -7.55 -5.63
CA ILE A 41 -7.16 -7.43 -4.17
C ILE A 41 -5.75 -7.53 -3.62
N VAL A 42 -5.41 -6.62 -2.71
CA VAL A 42 -4.13 -6.58 -2.02
C VAL A 42 -4.34 -7.00 -0.57
N PHE A 43 -3.56 -7.97 -0.13
CA PHE A 43 -3.53 -8.46 1.25
C PHE A 43 -2.21 -8.07 1.93
N GLU A 44 -2.34 -7.67 3.18
CA GLU A 44 -1.23 -7.38 4.08
C GLU A 44 -1.61 -7.81 5.50
N ALA A 45 -0.67 -8.40 6.24
CA ALA A 45 -0.85 -8.69 7.66
C ALA A 45 0.42 -8.35 8.45
N PHE A 46 0.22 -7.79 9.65
CA PHE A 46 1.30 -7.41 10.57
C PHE A 46 2.40 -6.55 9.94
N GLN A 47 2.02 -5.52 9.17
CA GLN A 47 2.96 -4.66 8.42
C GLN A 47 3.83 -5.48 7.48
N SER A 48 3.20 -6.29 6.61
CA SER A 48 3.88 -7.13 5.62
C SER A 48 4.85 -8.19 6.17
N LYS A 49 4.93 -8.40 7.49
CA LYS A 49 5.89 -9.34 8.09
C LYS A 49 5.52 -10.81 7.88
N ARG A 50 4.23 -11.12 7.75
CA ARG A 50 3.73 -12.50 7.78
C ARG A 50 2.51 -12.69 6.89
N TYR A 51 2.48 -13.82 6.21
CA TYR A 51 1.25 -14.41 5.66
C TYR A 51 0.45 -15.08 6.81
N ALA A 52 -0.49 -14.35 7.42
CA ALA A 52 -1.17 -14.80 8.64
C ALA A 52 -2.51 -14.08 8.92
N ASP A 53 -3.20 -14.53 9.98
CA ASP A 53 -4.40 -13.92 10.57
C ASP A 53 -5.60 -13.86 9.60
N SER A 54 -6.49 -12.91 9.83
CA SER A 54 -7.72 -12.67 9.11
C SER A 54 -7.49 -12.40 7.62
N PRO A 55 -6.47 -11.64 7.18
CA PRO A 55 -6.18 -11.48 5.75
C PRO A 55 -5.88 -12.81 5.04
N LYS A 56 -5.14 -13.71 5.71
CA LYS A 56 -4.89 -15.06 5.21
C LYS A 56 -6.17 -15.87 5.10
N ALA A 57 -6.98 -15.90 6.17
CA ALA A 57 -8.21 -16.68 6.19
C ALA A 57 -9.20 -16.23 5.10
N ILE A 58 -9.34 -14.92 4.89
CA ILE A 58 -10.16 -14.37 3.81
C ILE A 58 -9.60 -14.76 2.45
N TYR A 59 -8.29 -14.61 2.23
CA TYR A 59 -7.65 -14.99 0.98
C TYR A 59 -7.89 -16.47 0.64
N GLU A 60 -7.66 -17.39 1.57
CA GLU A 60 -7.85 -18.83 1.36
C GLU A 60 -9.31 -19.15 1.03
N TYR A 61 -10.27 -18.56 1.75
CA TYR A 61 -11.69 -18.69 1.44
C TYR A 61 -12.04 -18.21 0.01
N MET A 62 -11.47 -17.08 -0.41
CA MET A 62 -11.70 -16.53 -1.75
C MET A 62 -11.09 -17.38 -2.87
N LEU A 63 -10.06 -18.18 -2.59
CA LEU A 63 -9.51 -19.10 -3.59
C LEU A 63 -10.50 -20.20 -3.98
N ASP A 64 -11.27 -20.68 -3.00
CA ASP A 64 -12.16 -21.83 -3.14
C ASP A 64 -13.57 -21.45 -3.61
N CYS A 65 -13.91 -20.15 -3.59
CA CYS A 65 -15.23 -19.66 -3.95
C CYS A 65 -15.26 -19.18 -5.43
N SER A 66 -16.16 -19.78 -6.22
CA SER A 66 -16.27 -19.53 -7.66
C SER A 66 -16.61 -18.08 -8.03
N GLU A 67 -17.28 -17.35 -7.13
CA GLU A 67 -17.60 -15.92 -7.29
C GLU A 67 -16.33 -15.06 -7.47
N PHE A 68 -15.21 -15.49 -6.90
CA PHE A 68 -13.94 -14.77 -6.96
C PHE A 68 -12.96 -15.34 -7.99
N SER A 69 -13.41 -16.22 -8.88
CA SER A 69 -12.56 -16.87 -9.90
C SER A 69 -11.83 -15.89 -10.82
N GLU A 70 -12.44 -14.75 -11.14
CA GLU A 70 -11.85 -13.69 -11.97
C GLU A 70 -10.93 -12.74 -11.22
N TYR A 71 -10.88 -12.83 -9.88
CA TYR A 71 -10.04 -11.94 -9.08
C TYR A 71 -8.59 -12.37 -9.11
N ARG A 72 -7.73 -11.36 -9.02
CA ARG A 72 -6.27 -11.48 -8.87
C ARG A 72 -5.86 -10.99 -7.50
N PHE A 73 -4.88 -11.65 -6.92
CA PHE A 73 -4.46 -11.42 -5.54
C PHE A 73 -3.01 -10.99 -5.50
N ILE A 74 -2.72 -9.98 -4.69
CA ILE A 74 -1.36 -9.55 -4.35
C ILE A 74 -1.18 -9.73 -2.86
N TRP A 75 -0.09 -10.35 -2.46
CA TRP A 75 0.40 -10.34 -1.08
C TRP A 75 1.60 -9.42 -0.96
N LEU A 76 1.47 -8.37 -0.13
CA LEU A 76 2.58 -7.51 0.25
C LEU A 76 3.32 -8.14 1.43
N LEU A 77 4.59 -8.47 1.22
CA LEU A 77 5.43 -9.16 2.21
C LEU A 77 6.86 -8.60 2.18
N ASP A 78 7.46 -8.38 3.35
CA ASP A 78 8.83 -7.83 3.49
C ASP A 78 9.88 -8.76 2.87
N ASN A 79 9.69 -10.08 3.00
CA ASN A 79 10.55 -11.09 2.41
C ASN A 79 9.72 -11.97 1.45
N PRO A 80 9.48 -11.50 0.21
CA PRO A 80 8.59 -12.19 -0.72
C PRO A 80 9.12 -13.57 -1.15
N ASP A 81 10.45 -13.76 -1.18
CA ASP A 81 11.08 -15.02 -1.61
C ASP A 81 10.66 -16.20 -0.74
N LYS A 82 10.49 -15.98 0.57
CA LYS A 82 9.97 -16.99 1.51
C LYS A 82 8.56 -17.48 1.16
N TYR A 83 7.79 -16.67 0.44
CA TYR A 83 6.37 -16.90 0.17
C TYR A 83 6.06 -17.11 -1.31
N ARG A 84 7.08 -17.19 -2.18
CA ARG A 84 6.92 -17.42 -3.63
C ARG A 84 6.08 -18.64 -3.98
N TYR A 85 6.01 -19.65 -3.10
CA TYR A 85 5.16 -20.83 -3.31
C TYR A 85 3.67 -20.46 -3.46
N LEU A 86 3.21 -19.31 -2.97
CA LEU A 86 1.84 -18.82 -3.15
C LEU A 86 1.53 -18.51 -4.62
N GLU A 87 2.54 -18.23 -5.44
CA GLU A 87 2.40 -17.97 -6.89
C GLU A 87 2.19 -19.25 -7.70
N SER A 88 2.24 -20.43 -7.08
CA SER A 88 1.74 -21.67 -7.70
C SER A 88 0.28 -21.54 -8.12
N ASN A 89 -0.50 -20.70 -7.43
CA ASN A 89 -1.77 -20.22 -7.92
C ASN A 89 -1.51 -19.10 -8.94
N GLY A 90 -1.83 -19.35 -10.22
CA GLY A 90 -1.60 -18.40 -11.31
C GLY A 90 -2.33 -17.05 -11.19
N ARG A 91 -3.23 -16.90 -10.21
CA ARG A 91 -3.93 -15.65 -9.89
C ARG A 91 -3.32 -14.88 -8.71
N THR A 92 -2.30 -15.44 -8.06
CA THR A 92 -1.65 -14.83 -6.88
C THR A 92 -0.23 -14.39 -7.22
N ARG A 93 0.13 -13.18 -6.78
CA ARG A 93 1.49 -12.65 -6.85
C ARG A 93 1.96 -12.21 -5.48
N VAL A 94 3.24 -12.40 -5.21
CA VAL A 94 3.88 -11.92 -4.00
C VAL A 94 4.81 -10.78 -4.37
N VAL A 95 4.67 -9.66 -3.68
CA VAL A 95 5.39 -8.41 -3.97
C VAL A 95 6.05 -7.91 -2.69
N ALA A 96 7.28 -7.38 -2.83
CA ALA A 96 7.98 -6.75 -1.73
C ALA A 96 7.20 -5.51 -1.24
N HIS A 97 7.09 -5.35 0.07
CA HIS A 97 6.60 -4.11 0.65
C HIS A 97 7.73 -3.05 0.64
N ASP A 98 7.65 -2.10 -0.28
CA ASP A 98 8.57 -0.95 -0.32
C ASP A 98 8.15 0.07 0.76
N THR A 99 9.05 0.32 1.72
CA THR A 99 8.84 1.29 2.83
C THR A 99 9.73 2.51 2.67
#